data_AF-A0A183PWB8-F1
#
_entry.id   AF-A0A183PWB8-F1
#
_cell.length_a   1.000
_cell.length_b   1.000
_cell.length_c   1.000
_cell.angle_alpha   90.00
_cell.angle_beta   90.00
_cell.angle_gamma   90.00
#
_symmetry.space_group_name_H-M   'P 1'
#
loop_
_entity.id
_entity.type
_entity.pdbx_description
1 polymer ?
#
loop_
_entity_poly.entity_id
_entity_poly.type
_entity_poly.pdbx_seq_one_letter_code
_entity_poly.pdbx_strand_id
1 'polypeptide(L)'
;MTLAGVVYMKEASYVHSISNSKLSKYCDGCLKSIPNLWSCSSCKIMMYCSRDCQRLMWRVHKLECKQYIKYGRFPIAPVRLILRIISMQVCL
;
A
#
# COMPACT_ATOMS: atom_id res chain seq x y z
N MET A 1 31.08 4.64 28.23
CA MET A 1 29.65 4.42 28.49
C MET A 1 28.88 4.85 27.25
N THR A 2 28.70 3.94 26.29
CA THR A 2 27.86 4.17 25.11
C THR A 2 26.40 4.04 25.52
N LEU A 3 25.61 5.10 25.33
CA LEU A 3 24.18 5.16 25.65
C LEU A 3 23.43 4.10 24.82
N ALA A 4 22.80 3.15 25.50
CA ALA A 4 21.91 2.18 24.85
C ALA A 4 20.71 2.92 24.25
N GLY A 5 20.39 2.66 22.97
CA GLY A 5 19.11 3.02 22.36
C GLY A 5 19.01 4.34 21.59
N VAL A 6 20.12 4.97 21.18
CA VAL A 6 20.06 6.18 20.33
C VAL A 6 19.65 5.81 18.91
N VAL A 7 18.54 6.36 18.42
CA VAL A 7 18.11 6.22 17.02
C VAL A 7 19.06 7.02 16.13
N TYR A 8 19.83 6.32 15.29
CA TYR A 8 20.76 6.95 14.35
C TYR A 8 20.05 7.47 13.09
N MET A 9 19.08 6.71 12.56
CA MET A 9 18.40 7.02 11.31
C MET A 9 16.98 6.45 11.31
N LYS A 10 16.07 7.17 10.66
CA LYS A 10 14.70 6.70 10.38
C LYS A 10 14.38 7.03 8.93
N GLU A 11 13.92 6.03 8.19
CA GLU A 11 13.49 6.20 6.80
C GLU A 11 12.06 5.68 6.64
N ALA A 12 11.28 6.35 5.80
CA ALA A 12 9.98 5.84 5.37
C ALA A 12 10.19 4.87 4.20
N SER A 13 9.32 3.86 4.07
CA SER A 13 9.36 2.98 2.90
C SER A 13 9.14 3.78 1.62
N TYR A 14 10.00 3.60 0.63
CA TYR A 14 9.80 4.18 -0.71
C TYR A 14 8.47 3.73 -1.32
N VAL A 15 8.21 2.42 -1.28
CA VAL A 15 6.90 1.80 -1.56
C VAL A 15 6.71 0.56 -0.70
N HIS A 16 5.47 0.10 -0.57
CA HIS A 16 5.11 -1.12 0.16
C HIS A 16 3.96 -1.86 -0.52
N SER A 17 3.73 -3.11 -0.12
CA SER A 17 2.59 -3.92 -0.56
C SER A 17 2.20 -4.91 0.53
N ILE A 18 0.94 -4.89 0.94
CA ILE A 18 0.44 -5.77 2.00
C ILE A 18 0.18 -7.17 1.45
N SER A 19 0.58 -8.23 2.17
CA SER A 19 0.26 -9.62 1.79
C SER A 19 -1.24 -9.82 1.52
N ASN A 20 -1.59 -10.61 0.50
CA ASN A 20 -2.99 -10.78 0.07
C ASN A 20 -3.89 -11.27 1.22
N SER A 21 -3.40 -12.20 2.05
CA SER A 21 -4.11 -12.74 3.21
C SER A 21 -4.28 -11.76 4.38
N LYS A 22 -3.70 -10.57 4.30
CA LYS A 22 -3.68 -9.56 5.36
C LYS A 22 -4.42 -8.27 5.00
N LEU A 23 -4.93 -8.13 3.78
CA LEU A 23 -5.58 -6.90 3.31
C LEU A 23 -6.78 -6.47 4.17
N SER A 24 -7.57 -7.43 4.67
CA SER A 24 -8.72 -7.13 5.53
C SER A 24 -8.34 -6.64 6.94
N LYS A 25 -7.06 -6.69 7.30
CA LYS A 25 -6.56 -6.35 8.65
C LYS A 25 -5.70 -5.09 8.67
N TYR A 26 -5.06 -4.75 7.56
CA TYR A 26 -4.10 -3.64 7.51
C TYR A 26 -4.49 -2.58 6.48
N CYS A 27 -4.33 -1.32 6.85
CA CYS A 27 -4.52 -0.19 5.95
C CYS A 27 -3.38 -0.14 4.92
N ASP A 28 -3.71 -0.13 3.63
CA ASP A 28 -2.73 0.00 2.54
C ASP A 28 -2.07 1.39 2.51
N GLY A 29 -2.61 2.41 3.17
CA GLY A 29 -2.00 3.74 3.24
C GLY A 29 -0.99 3.93 4.36
N CYS A 30 -1.29 3.42 5.56
CA CYS A 30 -0.47 3.68 6.76
C CYS A 30 0.13 2.43 7.40
N LEU A 31 -0.10 1.24 6.82
CA LEU A 31 0.40 -0.06 7.27
C LEU A 31 -0.02 -0.48 8.69
N LYS A 32 -0.90 0.27 9.35
CA LYS A 32 -1.42 -0.08 10.66
C LYS A 32 -2.46 -1.19 10.57
N SER A 33 -2.45 -2.08 11.55
CA SER A 33 -3.55 -3.02 11.79
C SER A 33 -4.72 -2.24 12.37
N ILE A 34 -5.86 -2.21 11.67
CA ILE A 34 -7.02 -1.40 12.04
C ILE A 34 -8.28 -2.27 11.99
N PRO A 35 -9.09 -2.30 13.06
CA PRO A 35 -10.42 -2.90 12.97
C PRO A 35 -11.32 -2.04 12.07
N ASN A 36 -12.14 -2.67 11.23
CA ASN A 36 -13.10 -2.01 10.33
C ASN A 36 -12.49 -1.10 9.26
N LEU A 37 -11.74 -1.71 8.34
CA LEU A 37 -11.23 -1.00 7.17
C LEU A 37 -12.33 -0.80 6.11
N TRP A 38 -12.20 0.29 5.35
CA TRP A 38 -13.04 0.62 4.21
C TRP A 38 -12.38 0.11 2.93
N SER A 39 -13.12 -0.63 2.11
CA SER A 39 -12.62 -1.03 0.80
C SER A 39 -12.71 0.13 -0.19
N CYS A 40 -11.78 0.18 -1.14
CA CYS A 40 -11.88 1.07 -2.29
C CYS A 40 -13.23 0.85 -2.98
N SER A 41 -14.01 1.92 -3.17
CA SER A 41 -15.37 1.83 -3.71
C SER A 41 -15.44 1.26 -5.13
N SER A 42 -14.34 1.36 -5.89
CA SER A 42 -14.25 0.90 -7.27
C SER A 42 -13.81 -0.56 -7.38
N CYS A 43 -12.60 -0.92 -6.91
CA CYS A 43 -12.11 -2.30 -7.05
C CYS A 43 -12.53 -3.25 -5.92
N LYS A 44 -12.97 -2.73 -4.76
CA LYS A 44 -13.30 -3.50 -3.54
C LYS A 44 -12.16 -4.36 -2.95
N ILE A 45 -10.93 -4.23 -3.44
CA ILE A 45 -9.77 -5.05 -3.03
C ILE A 45 -8.92 -4.36 -1.98
N MET A 46 -8.46 -3.12 -2.24
CA MET A 46 -7.57 -2.41 -1.31
C MET A 46 -8.36 -1.78 -0.17
N MET A 47 -7.78 -1.84 1.03
CA MET A 47 -8.43 -1.50 2.29
C MET A 47 -7.74 -0.30 2.95
N TYR A 48 -8.52 0.66 3.44
CA TYR A 48 -8.03 1.92 4.01
C TYR A 48 -8.76 2.28 5.30
N CYS A 49 -8.05 2.88 6.25
CA CYS A 49 -8.68 3.38 7.48
C CYS A 49 -9.33 4.75 7.30
N SER A 50 -8.98 5.50 6.25
CA SER A 50 -9.54 6.82 5.96
C SER A 50 -9.43 7.16 4.47
N ARG A 51 -10.20 8.18 4.03
CA ARG A 51 -10.06 8.76 2.68
C ARG A 51 -8.67 9.32 2.43
N ASP A 52 -7.99 9.81 3.46
CA ASP A 52 -6.64 10.36 3.31
C ASP A 52 -5.60 9.26 3.08
N CYS A 53 -5.72 8.11 3.75
CA CYS A 53 -4.90 6.94 3.45
C CYS A 53 -5.14 6.42 2.02
N GLN A 54 -6.38 6.48 1.53
CA GLN A 54 -6.67 6.14 0.13
C GLN A 54 -6.03 7.14 -0.84
N ARG A 55 -6.13 8.46 -0.56
CA ARG A 55 -5.53 9.52 -1.39
C ARG A 55 -4.01 9.43 -1.43
N LEU A 56 -3.37 9.12 -0.29
CA LEU A 56 -1.93 8.92 -0.20
C LEU A 56 -1.45 7.84 -1.19
N MET A 57 -2.21 6.75 -1.31
CA MET A 57 -1.90 5.66 -2.23
C MET A 57 -2.42 5.89 -3.65
N TRP A 58 -3.16 6.97 -3.92
CA TRP A 58 -3.92 7.11 -5.16
C TRP A 58 -3.04 7.10 -6.41
N ARG A 59 -1.83 7.69 -6.35
CA ARG A 59 -0.89 7.70 -7.48
C ARG A 59 -0.63 6.28 -8.01
N VAL A 60 -0.31 5.34 -7.13
CA VAL A 60 -0.05 3.93 -7.50
C VAL A 60 -1.35 3.14 -7.61
N HIS A 61 -2.28 3.31 -6.67
CA HIS A 61 -3.51 2.56 -6.62
C HIS A 61 -4.41 2.83 -7.83
N LYS A 62 -4.39 4.03 -8.43
CA LYS A 62 -5.20 4.34 -9.62
C LYS A 62 -4.87 3.42 -10.80
N LEU A 63 -3.58 3.09 -10.99
CA LEU A 63 -3.14 2.18 -12.05
C LEU A 63 -3.55 0.75 -11.73
N GLU A 64 -3.29 0.31 -10.50
CA GLU A 64 -3.68 -0.99 -9.97
C GLU A 64 -5.20 -1.23 -10.05
N CYS A 65 -5.99 -0.27 -9.57
CA CYS A 65 -7.45 -0.35 -9.48
C CYS A 65 -8.08 -0.61 -10.84
N LYS A 66 -7.60 0.07 -11.89
CA LYS A 66 -8.06 -0.17 -13.27
C LYS A 66 -7.71 -1.58 -13.74
N GLN A 67 -6.51 -2.07 -13.44
CA GLN A 67 -6.07 -3.41 -13.84
C GLN A 67 -6.86 -4.50 -13.12
N TYR A 68 -7.11 -4.36 -11.82
CA TYR A 68 -7.90 -5.31 -11.05
C TYR A 68 -9.30 -5.47 -11.62
N ILE A 69 -9.94 -4.36 -12.00
CA ILE A 69 -11.28 -4.37 -12.61
C ILE A 69 -11.23 -4.95 -14.02
N LYS A 70 -10.28 -4.49 -14.86
CA LYS A 70 -10.20 -4.90 -16.27
C LYS A 70 -9.92 -6.39 -16.45
N TYR A 71 -9.03 -6.96 -15.63
CA TYR A 71 -8.56 -8.33 -15.82
C TYR A 71 -9.13 -9.33 -14.80
N GLY A 72 -9.86 -8.86 -13.79
CA GLY A 72 -10.39 -9.71 -12.71
C GLY A 72 -9.29 -10.46 -11.94
N ARG A 73 -8.03 -10.03 -12.07
CA ARG A 73 -6.87 -10.69 -11.48
C ARG A 73 -6.25 -9.80 -10.44
N PHE A 74 -6.01 -10.39 -9.28
CA PHE A 74 -5.30 -9.75 -8.19
C PHE A 74 -3.91 -10.36 -8.03
N PRO A 75 -2.82 -9.64 -8.40
CA PRO A 75 -1.46 -10.17 -8.31
C PRO A 75 -1.10 -10.55 -6.87
N ILE A 76 -0.01 -11.30 -6.69
CA ILE A 76 0.58 -11.52 -5.36
C ILE A 76 1.34 -10.27 -4.88
N ALA A 77 1.55 -10.15 -3.57
CA ALA A 77 2.17 -8.97 -2.97
C ALA A 77 3.55 -8.58 -3.54
N PRO A 78 4.47 -9.52 -3.86
CA PRO A 78 5.75 -9.18 -4.49
C PRO A 78 5.59 -8.54 -5.87
N VAL A 79 4.68 -9.07 -6.70
CA VAL A 79 4.41 -8.50 -8.04
C VAL A 79 3.86 -7.08 -7.91
N ARG A 80 2.91 -6.84 -6.99
CA ARG A 80 2.43 -5.49 -6.71
C ARG A 80 3.53 -4.56 -6.22
N LEU A 81 4.45 -5.04 -5.39
CA LEU A 81 5.57 -4.23 -4.91
C LEU A 81 6.44 -3.76 -6.08
N ILE A 82 6.82 -4.67 -7.00
CA ILE A 82 7.59 -4.33 -8.21
C ILE A 82 6.82 -3.31 -9.07
N LEU A 83 5.52 -3.53 -9.30
CA LEU A 83 4.69 -2.60 -10.07
C LEU A 83 4.63 -1.21 -9.42
N ARG A 84 4.58 -1.12 -8.08
CA ARG A 84 4.61 0.14 -7.34
C ARG A 84 5.97 0.83 -7.46
N ILE A 85 7.09 0.10 -7.39
CA ILE A 85 8.45 0.65 -7.63
C ILE A 85 8.50 1.31 -9.01
N ILE A 86 8.13 0.56 -10.06
CA ILE A 86 8.13 1.06 -11.45
C ILE A 86 7.23 2.29 -11.58
N SER A 87 6.02 2.24 -11.02
CA SER A 87 5.05 3.35 -11.10
C SER A 87 5.49 4.64 -10.40
N MET A 88 6.35 4.52 -9.38
CA MET A 88 6.90 5.68 -8.65
C MET A 88 8.18 6.24 -9.29
N GLN A 89 8.88 5.43 -10.09
CA GLN A 89 10.10 5.82 -10.81
C GLN A 89 9.83 6.56 -12.13
N VAL A 90 8.64 6.42 -12.73
CA VAL A 90 8.26 7.18 -13.94
C VAL A 90 7.89 8.62 -13.56
N CYS A 91 8.93 9.41 -13.30
CA CYS A 91 9.03 10.87 -13.38
C CYS A 91 10.35 11.21 -14.08
N LEU A 92 10.56 10.62 -15.27
CA LEU A 92 11.52 11.10 -16.28
C LEU A 92 10.71 11.56 -17.49
#